data_AF-A0A424Y3U8-F1
#
_entry.id   AF-A0A424Y3U8-F1
#
_cell.length_a   1.000
_cell.length_b   1.000
_cell.length_c   1.000
_cell.angle_alpha   90.00
_cell.angle_beta   90.00
_cell.angle_gamma   90.00
#
_symmetry.space_group_name_H-M   'P 1'
#
loop_
_entity.id
_entity.type
_entity.pdbx_description
1 polymer ?
#
loop_
_entity_poly.entity_id
_entity_poly.type
_entity_poly.pdbx_seq_one_letter_code
_entity_poly.pdbx_strand_id
1 'polypeptide(L)'
;MRMIKKLVGRLIFGFAKVLSHTLDGLVYAIETGVLLAKSFLKGCAVLISMGGCLFILLMIGPLGTLLLRNPVALPLLFLIMIFPVIGAISIVYLKYIKYITTKYLFHLAEHLMDSEKVQYRSFGEFKEDFRRAEEERIRREQERRRQQQRQWEERFRQWHQQSGGWQGTYQRGYSGGYGSQGGFGPTGGNPYEEFKQKYRESCEILGVSEEADQYRIKLAYRKKAKEFHPDVNKDPQATQKFQKINEAYEFLNEDNIQRYQRMQ
;
A
#
# COMPACT_ATOMS: atom_id res chain seq x y z
N MET A 1 31.14 27.63 21.24
CA MET A 1 30.01 27.57 20.28
C MET A 1 29.67 26.16 19.78
N ARG A 2 30.64 25.31 19.39
CA ARG A 2 30.35 23.92 18.92
C ARG A 2 29.66 23.02 19.96
N MET A 3 30.02 23.12 21.25
CA MET A 3 29.37 22.33 22.31
C MET A 3 27.89 22.72 22.53
N ILE A 4 27.59 24.02 22.49
CA ILE A 4 26.21 24.52 22.63
C ILE A 4 25.34 24.00 21.47
N LYS A 5 25.85 24.04 20.22
CA LYS A 5 25.13 23.50 19.05
C LYS A 5 24.84 22.00 19.20
N LYS A 6 25.81 21.20 19.63
CA LYS A 6 25.61 19.76 19.89
C LYS A 6 24.61 19.49 21.00
N LEU A 7 24.63 20.29 22.06
CA LEU A 7 23.70 20.17 23.19
C LEU A 7 22.27 20.52 22.76
N VAL A 8 22.08 21.61 22.03
CA VAL A 8 20.80 22.01 21.44
C VAL A 8 20.29 20.96 20.45
N GLY A 9 21.17 20.40 19.61
CA GLY A 9 20.82 19.32 18.69
C GLY A 9 20.28 18.08 19.39
N ARG A 10 20.93 17.64 20.49
CA ARG A 10 20.44 16.52 21.32
C ARG A 10 19.09 16.82 21.98
N LEU A 11 18.88 18.06 22.44
CA LEU A 11 17.60 18.49 23.02
C LEU A 11 16.48 18.45 21.97
N ILE A 12 16.71 18.99 20.77
CA ILE A 12 15.73 18.97 19.67
C ILE A 12 15.43 17.53 19.24
N PHE A 13 16.45 16.66 19.16
CA PHE A 13 16.26 15.24 18.87
C PHE A 13 15.35 14.56 19.91
N GLY A 14 15.59 14.82 21.20
CA GLY A 14 14.75 14.32 22.28
C GLY A 14 13.31 14.82 22.18
N PHE A 15 13.13 16.12 21.94
CA PHE A 15 11.82 16.74 21.73
C PHE A 15 11.09 16.13 20.53
N ALA A 16 11.77 15.95 19.39
CA ALA A 16 11.20 15.35 18.18
C ALA A 16 10.69 13.92 18.43
N LYS A 17 11.44 13.14 19.23
CA LYS A 17 11.03 11.78 19.60
C LYS A 17 9.77 11.77 20.48
N VAL A 18 9.70 12.67 21.47
CA VAL A 18 8.51 12.82 22.33
C VAL A 18 7.30 13.25 21.48
N LEU A 19 7.48 14.26 20.62
CA LEU A 19 6.44 14.74 19.70
C LEU A 19 5.94 13.65 18.74
N SER A 20 6.85 12.84 18.19
CA SER A 20 6.45 11.72 17.33
C SER A 20 5.57 10.74 18.10
N HIS A 21 5.96 10.38 19.33
CA HIS A 21 5.23 9.41 20.13
C HIS A 21 3.85 9.92 20.58
N THR A 22 3.74 11.20 20.93
CA THR A 22 2.45 11.81 21.29
C THR A 22 1.49 11.84 20.09
N LEU A 23 2.00 12.20 18.90
CA LEU A 23 1.22 12.16 17.67
C LEU A 23 0.82 10.73 17.28
N ASP A 24 1.67 9.74 17.53
CA ASP A 24 1.33 8.32 17.32
C ASP A 24 0.18 7.87 18.21
N GLY A 25 0.20 8.25 19.50
CA GLY A 25 -0.91 7.99 20.43
C GLY A 25 -2.23 8.62 19.95
N LEU A 26 -2.17 9.86 19.45
CA LEU A 26 -3.34 10.56 18.93
C LEU A 26 -3.89 9.88 17.67
N VAL A 27 -3.02 9.55 16.71
CA VAL A 27 -3.40 8.81 15.50
C VAL A 27 -4.04 7.47 15.86
N TYR A 28 -3.46 6.72 16.80
CA TYR A 28 -4.00 5.45 17.26
C TYR A 28 -5.39 5.58 17.91
N ALA A 29 -5.60 6.62 18.73
CA ALA A 29 -6.89 6.88 19.36
C ALA A 29 -7.99 7.16 18.33
N ILE A 30 -7.70 8.01 17.32
CA ILE A 30 -8.64 8.31 16.24
C ILE A 30 -8.87 7.08 15.37
N GLU A 31 -7.83 6.33 15.02
CA GLU A 31 -7.92 5.12 14.21
C GLU A 31 -8.81 4.06 14.89
N THR A 32 -8.62 3.86 16.19
CA THR A 32 -9.47 2.97 17.01
C THR A 32 -10.92 3.47 17.03
N GLY A 33 -11.15 4.76 17.24
CA GLY A 33 -12.49 5.35 17.22
C GLY A 33 -13.20 5.18 15.87
N VAL A 34 -12.50 5.45 14.76
CA VAL A 34 -13.04 5.30 13.40
C VAL A 34 -13.38 3.85 13.10
N LEU A 35 -12.52 2.91 13.49
CA LEU A 35 -12.77 1.48 13.30
C LEU A 35 -13.98 1.00 14.11
N LEU A 36 -14.11 1.47 15.36
CA LEU A 36 -15.27 1.18 16.20
C LEU A 36 -16.56 1.72 15.57
N ALA A 37 -16.57 2.98 15.12
CA ALA A 37 -17.72 3.60 14.49
C ALA A 37 -18.12 2.89 13.17
N LYS A 38 -17.15 2.50 12.34
CA LYS A 38 -17.42 1.70 11.13
C LYS A 38 -18.00 0.32 11.45
N SER A 39 -17.50 -0.33 12.49
CA SER A 39 -17.98 -1.65 12.92
C SER A 39 -19.42 -1.55 13.44
N PHE A 40 -19.72 -0.50 14.20
CA PHE A 40 -21.07 -0.20 14.68
C PHE A 40 -22.03 0.06 13.51
N LEU A 41 -21.67 0.94 12.56
CA LEU A 41 -22.49 1.24 11.39
C LEU A 41 -22.74 -0.01 10.53
N LYS A 42 -21.74 -0.88 10.37
CA LYS A 42 -21.91 -2.16 9.66
C LYS A 42 -22.88 -3.08 10.40
N GLY A 43 -22.81 -3.13 11.74
CA GLY A 43 -23.76 -3.87 12.57
C GLY A 43 -25.20 -3.35 12.39
N CYS A 44 -25.39 -2.03 12.45
CA CYS A 44 -26.68 -1.40 12.19
C CYS A 44 -27.20 -1.70 10.78
N ALA A 45 -26.35 -1.63 9.76
CA ALA A 45 -26.72 -1.93 8.38
C ALA A 45 -27.18 -3.40 8.21
N VAL A 46 -26.50 -4.34 8.86
CA VAL A 46 -26.91 -5.76 8.86
C VAL A 46 -28.26 -5.94 9.55
N LEU A 47 -28.47 -5.33 10.71
CA LEU A 47 -29.76 -5.38 11.41
C LEU A 47 -30.91 -4.81 10.57
N ILE A 48 -30.67 -3.69 9.88
CA ILE A 48 -31.63 -3.09 8.95
C ILE A 48 -31.91 -4.04 7.77
N SER A 49 -30.88 -4.71 7.23
CA SER A 49 -31.04 -5.66 6.12
C SER A 49 -31.83 -6.93 6.51
N MET A 50 -31.70 -7.41 7.75
CA MET A 50 -32.41 -8.58 8.25
C MET A 50 -33.85 -8.29 8.70
N GLY A 51 -34.17 -7.03 9.03
CA GLY A 51 -35.44 -6.62 9.64
C GLY A 51 -36.12 -5.44 8.97
N GLY A 52 -35.87 -5.20 7.67
CA GLY A 52 -36.25 -3.96 6.97
C GLY A 52 -37.70 -3.48 7.18
N CYS A 53 -38.68 -4.40 7.20
CA CYS A 53 -40.08 -4.06 7.50
C CYS A 53 -40.33 -3.70 8.98
N LEU A 54 -39.62 -4.33 9.91
CA LEU A 54 -39.74 -4.07 11.35
C LEU A 54 -39.13 -2.71 11.73
N PHE A 55 -38.02 -2.33 11.09
CA PHE A 55 -37.35 -1.06 11.32
C PHE A 55 -38.23 0.14 10.90
N ILE A 56 -38.92 0.03 9.77
CA ILE A 56 -39.88 1.03 9.29
C ILE A 56 -41.06 1.16 10.26
N LEU A 57 -41.62 0.04 10.71
CA LEU A 57 -42.72 0.02 11.70
C LEU A 57 -42.29 0.61 13.06
N LEU A 58 -41.05 0.34 13.50
CA LEU A 58 -40.49 0.87 14.75
C LEU A 58 -40.24 2.38 14.69
N MET A 59 -39.82 2.90 13.53
CA MET A 59 -39.61 4.33 13.29
C MET A 59 -40.92 5.13 13.14
N ILE A 60 -41.98 4.51 12.62
CA ILE A 60 -43.33 5.12 12.57
C ILE A 60 -44.04 5.03 13.92
N GLY A 61 -43.61 4.10 14.79
CA GLY A 61 -44.15 3.89 16.13
C GLY A 61 -43.80 4.96 17.18
N PRO A 62 -44.31 4.79 18.42
CA PRO A 62 -44.11 5.74 19.52
C PRO A 62 -42.63 5.94 19.92
N LEU A 63 -41.77 4.95 19.67
CA LEU A 63 -40.33 5.06 19.91
C LEU A 63 -39.64 5.96 18.88
N GLY A 64 -39.97 5.83 17.59
CA GLY A 64 -39.42 6.68 16.54
C GLY A 64 -39.87 8.13 16.65
N THR A 65 -41.13 8.37 16.99
CA THR A 65 -41.65 9.73 17.24
C THR A 65 -41.01 10.37 18.49
N LEU A 66 -40.70 9.59 19.52
CA LEU A 66 -39.99 10.07 20.72
C LEU A 66 -38.50 10.37 20.44
N LEU A 67 -37.87 9.59 19.57
CA LEU A 67 -36.52 9.85 19.07
C LEU A 67 -36.47 11.14 18.24
N LEU A 68 -37.42 11.32 17.31
CA LEU A 68 -37.50 12.51 16.44
C LEU A 68 -37.92 13.78 17.18
N ARG A 69 -38.65 13.67 18.29
CA ARG A 69 -39.06 14.80 19.14
C ARG A 69 -37.90 15.35 19.98
N ASN A 70 -36.86 14.54 20.23
CA ASN A 70 -35.68 15.01 20.93
C ASN A 70 -34.79 15.82 19.95
N PRO A 71 -34.60 17.13 20.16
CA PRO A 71 -33.87 17.99 19.23
C PRO A 71 -32.40 17.58 19.05
N VAL A 72 -31.85 16.76 19.95
CA VAL A 72 -30.45 16.32 19.94
C VAL A 72 -30.25 14.99 19.21
N ALA A 73 -31.29 14.17 19.04
CA ALA A 73 -31.13 12.82 18.51
C ALA A 73 -30.69 12.78 17.03
N LEU A 74 -31.34 13.58 16.18
CA LEU A 74 -30.99 13.70 14.76
C LEU A 74 -29.56 14.21 14.51
N PRO A 75 -29.10 15.32 15.12
CA PRO A 75 -27.73 15.79 14.91
C PRO A 75 -26.69 14.79 15.45
N LEU A 76 -27.00 14.06 16.53
CA LEU A 76 -26.13 13.03 17.06
C LEU A 76 -25.99 11.83 16.11
N LEU A 77 -27.08 11.41 15.47
CA LEU A 77 -27.07 10.34 14.46
C LEU A 77 -26.24 10.77 13.22
N PHE A 78 -26.43 12.01 12.77
CA PHE A 78 -25.65 12.58 11.67
C PHE A 78 -24.14 12.65 12.00
N LEU A 79 -23.80 13.07 13.22
CA LEU A 79 -22.42 13.10 13.70
C LEU A 79 -21.78 11.71 13.72
N ILE A 80 -22.51 10.69 14.15
CA ILE A 80 -22.04 9.29 14.12
C ILE A 80 -21.78 8.82 12.69
N MET A 81 -22.62 9.19 11.73
CA MET A 81 -22.45 8.81 10.32
C MET A 81 -21.25 9.52 9.67
N ILE A 82 -21.01 10.78 10.01
CA ILE A 82 -19.93 11.60 9.46
C ILE A 82 -18.57 11.29 10.09
N PHE A 83 -18.55 10.96 11.38
CA PHE A 83 -17.33 10.75 12.15
C PHE A 83 -16.33 9.77 11.49
N PRO A 84 -16.73 8.62 10.93
CA PRO A 84 -15.82 7.73 10.22
C PRO A 84 -15.12 8.35 9.00
N VAL A 85 -15.81 9.23 8.29
CA VAL A 85 -15.32 9.88 7.07
C VAL A 85 -14.33 10.98 7.46
N ILE A 86 -14.75 11.89 8.35
CA ILE A 86 -13.87 12.95 8.86
C ILE A 86 -12.67 12.35 9.57
N GLY A 87 -12.88 11.32 10.38
CA GLY A 87 -11.82 10.61 11.08
C GLY A 87 -10.79 10.02 10.12
N ALA A 88 -11.20 9.38 9.02
CA ALA A 88 -10.27 8.87 8.03
C ALA A 88 -9.41 9.97 7.38
N ILE A 89 -10.00 11.12 7.06
CA ILE A 89 -9.28 12.28 6.51
C ILE A 89 -8.30 12.83 7.55
N SER A 90 -8.73 12.96 8.81
CA SER A 90 -7.90 13.46 9.90
C SER A 90 -6.69 12.56 10.16
N ILE A 91 -6.84 11.23 10.06
CA ILE A 91 -5.71 10.28 10.20
C ILE A 91 -4.65 10.53 9.14
N VAL A 92 -5.05 10.72 7.88
CA VAL A 92 -4.11 11.00 6.78
C VAL A 92 -3.37 12.31 7.04
N TYR A 93 -4.10 13.35 7.44
CA TYR A 93 -3.52 14.67 7.72
C TYR A 93 -2.56 14.65 8.92
N LEU A 94 -2.93 13.97 10.01
CA LEU A 94 -2.09 13.80 11.19
C LEU A 94 -0.84 12.97 10.90
N LYS A 95 -0.96 11.87 10.12
CA LYS A 95 0.20 11.08 9.68
C LYS A 95 1.14 11.93 8.84
N TYR A 96 0.61 12.77 7.94
CA TYR A 96 1.40 13.70 7.14
C TYR A 96 2.11 14.76 7.99
N ILE A 97 1.39 15.44 8.89
CA ILE A 97 1.97 16.43 9.81
C ILE A 97 3.06 15.79 10.65
N LYS A 98 2.78 14.63 11.28
CA LYS A 98 3.75 13.89 12.09
C LYS A 98 5.01 13.62 11.30
N TYR A 99 4.88 13.04 10.10
CA TYR A 99 6.01 12.67 9.27
C TYR A 99 6.86 13.89 8.90
N ILE A 100 6.24 14.96 8.38
CA ILE A 100 6.96 16.15 7.91
C ILE A 100 7.64 16.88 9.08
N THR A 101 6.92 17.11 10.18
CA THR A 101 7.46 17.86 11.33
C THR A 101 8.58 17.09 12.02
N THR A 102 8.38 15.80 12.25
CA THR A 102 9.38 14.94 12.89
C THR A 102 10.64 14.84 12.03
N LYS A 103 10.50 14.63 10.73
CA LYS A 103 11.63 14.54 9.80
C LYS A 103 12.39 15.86 9.71
N TYR A 104 11.68 16.99 9.65
CA TYR A 104 12.31 18.32 9.70
C TYR A 104 13.09 18.54 11.00
N LEU A 105 12.50 18.22 12.15
CA LEU A 105 13.15 18.37 13.46
C LEU A 105 14.38 17.45 13.58
N PHE A 106 14.33 16.24 13.05
CA PHE A 106 15.49 15.35 13.01
C PHE A 106 16.59 15.90 12.11
N HIS A 107 16.28 16.38 10.90
CA HIS A 107 17.29 17.03 10.05
C HIS A 107 17.91 18.26 10.72
N LEU A 108 17.10 19.07 11.41
CA LEU A 108 17.58 20.22 12.16
C LEU A 108 18.51 19.80 13.32
N ALA A 109 18.10 18.78 14.09
CA ALA A 109 18.91 18.23 15.16
C ALA A 109 20.24 17.66 14.65
N GLU A 110 20.20 16.92 13.54
CA GLU A 110 21.38 16.35 12.89
C GLU A 110 22.33 17.44 12.39
N HIS A 111 21.84 18.45 11.68
CA HIS A 111 22.66 19.57 11.21
C HIS A 111 23.34 20.33 12.37
N LEU A 112 22.67 20.44 13.52
CA LEU A 112 23.25 21.06 14.72
C LEU A 112 24.31 20.16 15.40
N MET A 113 24.23 18.84 15.21
CA MET A 113 25.20 17.87 15.73
C MET A 113 26.39 17.67 14.80
N ASP A 114 26.15 17.69 13.49
CA ASP A 114 27.10 17.43 12.41
C ASP A 114 26.90 18.43 11.26
N SER A 115 27.90 19.28 11.04
CA SER A 115 27.79 20.45 10.14
C SER A 115 27.88 20.12 8.65
N GLU A 116 28.08 18.85 8.28
CA GLU A 116 28.25 18.42 6.88
C GLU A 116 26.93 18.21 6.14
N LYS A 117 25.79 18.12 6.85
CA LYS A 117 24.48 17.85 6.25
C LYS A 117 23.77 19.12 5.77
N VAL A 118 23.02 18.98 4.67
CA VAL A 118 22.25 20.04 4.00
C VAL A 118 21.36 20.78 4.99
N GLN A 119 21.54 22.10 5.05
CA GLN A 119 20.75 23.00 5.89
C GLN A 119 19.54 23.51 5.11
N TYR A 120 18.33 23.23 5.60
CA TYR A 120 17.13 23.89 5.13
C TYR A 120 16.97 25.23 5.86
N ARG A 121 16.67 26.32 5.13
CA ARG A 121 16.49 27.66 5.71
C ARG A 121 15.13 27.81 6.38
N SER A 122 14.13 27.06 5.94
CA SER A 122 12.78 27.09 6.49
C SER A 122 12.05 25.75 6.37
N PHE A 123 11.00 25.59 7.18
CA PHE A 123 10.07 24.47 7.05
C PHE A 123 9.39 24.40 5.66
N GLY A 124 9.13 25.56 5.04
CA GLY A 124 8.55 25.64 3.70
C GLY A 124 9.47 25.04 2.64
N GLU A 125 10.76 25.37 2.69
CA GLU A 125 11.77 24.82 1.77
C GLU A 125 11.88 23.30 1.90
N PHE A 126 11.90 22.77 3.12
CA PHE A 126 11.88 21.33 3.38
C PHE A 126 10.61 20.66 2.82
N LYS A 127 9.44 21.28 3.01
CA LYS A 127 8.17 20.76 2.49
C LYS A 127 8.15 20.68 0.97
N GLU A 128 8.69 21.69 0.30
CA GLU A 128 8.79 21.74 -1.16
C GLU A 128 9.75 20.69 -1.71
N ASP A 129 10.93 20.55 -1.11
CA ASP A 129 11.90 19.51 -1.47
C ASP A 129 11.32 18.11 -1.25
N PHE A 130 10.63 17.89 -0.13
CA PHE A 130 9.94 16.64 0.12
C PHE A 130 8.86 16.34 -0.92
N ARG A 131 8.07 17.34 -1.32
CA ARG A 131 7.06 17.18 -2.37
C ARG A 131 7.69 16.81 -3.71
N ARG A 132 8.79 17.47 -4.10
CA ARG A 132 9.53 17.18 -5.34
C ARG A 132 10.11 15.76 -5.30
N ALA A 133 10.72 15.37 -4.19
CA ALA A 133 11.28 14.03 -4.03
C ALA A 133 10.19 12.93 -4.13
N GLU A 134 9.00 13.17 -3.58
CA GLU A 134 7.88 12.24 -3.69
C GLU A 134 7.34 12.15 -5.12
N GLU A 135 7.17 13.30 -5.80
CA GLU A 135 6.78 13.35 -7.21
C GLU A 135 7.78 12.63 -8.12
N GLU A 136 9.09 12.80 -7.87
CA GLU A 136 10.13 12.08 -8.60
C GLU A 136 10.05 10.57 -8.37
N ARG A 137 9.81 10.12 -7.13
CA ARG A 137 9.64 8.68 -6.83
C ARG A 137 8.47 8.10 -7.61
N ILE A 138 7.33 8.78 -7.58
CA ILE A 138 6.12 8.37 -8.32
C ILE A 138 6.42 8.32 -9.82
N ARG A 139 7.10 9.33 -10.37
CA ARG A 139 7.50 9.35 -11.78
C ARG A 139 8.43 8.19 -12.14
N ARG A 140 9.50 7.97 -11.36
CA ARG A 140 10.45 6.86 -11.58
C ARG A 140 9.75 5.51 -11.49
N GLU A 141 8.80 5.33 -10.57
CA GLU A 141 8.03 4.10 -10.46
C GLU A 141 7.10 3.90 -11.66
N GLN A 142 6.39 4.95 -12.09
CA GLN A 142 5.56 4.91 -13.30
C GLN A 142 6.39 4.62 -14.55
N GLU A 143 7.57 5.23 -14.69
CA GLU A 143 8.50 4.98 -15.79
C GLU A 143 9.01 3.54 -15.78
N ARG A 144 9.42 3.02 -14.63
CA ARG A 144 9.84 1.61 -14.48
C ARG A 144 8.73 0.65 -14.91
N ARG A 145 7.48 0.89 -14.47
CA ARG A 145 6.31 0.09 -14.88
C ARG A 145 6.11 0.13 -16.40
N ARG A 146 6.18 1.33 -17.01
CA ARG A 146 6.07 1.50 -18.46
C ARG A 146 7.22 0.82 -19.22
N GLN A 147 8.45 0.91 -18.71
CA GLN A 147 9.61 0.24 -19.31
C GLN A 147 9.45 -1.29 -19.28
N GLN A 148 9.02 -1.85 -18.15
CA GLN A 148 8.73 -3.28 -18.05
C GLN A 148 7.65 -3.72 -19.05
N GLN A 149 6.56 -2.94 -19.17
CA GLN A 149 5.51 -3.23 -20.16
C GLN A 149 6.05 -3.19 -21.60
N ARG A 150 6.82 -2.16 -21.96
CA ARG A 150 7.44 -2.05 -23.29
C ARG A 150 8.40 -3.19 -23.59
N GLN A 151 9.24 -3.58 -22.62
CA GLN A 151 10.14 -4.72 -22.78
C GLN A 151 9.38 -6.01 -23.09
N TRP A 152 8.25 -6.26 -22.40
CA TRP A 152 7.39 -7.39 -22.72
C TRP A 152 6.80 -7.26 -24.13
N GLU A 153 6.23 -6.11 -24.49
CA GLU A 153 5.63 -5.88 -25.81
C GLU A 153 6.62 -6.03 -26.96
N GLU A 154 7.84 -5.51 -26.81
CA GLU A 154 8.91 -5.66 -27.80
C GLU A 154 9.32 -7.11 -27.94
N ARG A 155 9.47 -7.85 -26.83
CA ARG A 155 9.76 -9.29 -26.88
C ARG A 155 8.65 -10.07 -27.58
N PHE A 156 7.39 -9.80 -27.28
CA PHE A 156 6.26 -10.42 -27.97
C PHE A 156 6.24 -10.07 -29.45
N ARG A 157 6.49 -8.80 -29.81
CA ARG A 157 6.53 -8.33 -31.20
C ARG A 157 7.67 -9.00 -31.98
N GLN A 158 8.88 -9.02 -31.43
CA GLN A 158 10.04 -9.68 -32.03
C GLN A 158 9.76 -11.16 -32.21
N TRP A 159 9.18 -11.82 -31.21
CA TRP A 159 8.75 -13.20 -31.32
C TRP A 159 7.72 -13.41 -32.42
N HIS A 160 6.69 -12.56 -32.55
CA HIS A 160 5.72 -12.67 -33.65
C HIS A 160 6.33 -12.45 -35.03
N GLN A 161 7.26 -11.52 -35.16
CA GLN A 161 7.96 -11.27 -36.42
C GLN A 161 8.87 -12.44 -36.80
N GLN A 162 9.61 -12.98 -35.82
CA GLN A 162 10.49 -14.13 -36.01
C GLN A 162 9.70 -15.43 -36.21
N SER A 163 8.54 -15.57 -35.56
CA SER A 163 7.63 -16.72 -35.66
C SER A 163 6.63 -16.60 -36.82
N GLY A 164 6.74 -15.53 -37.63
CA GLY A 164 5.89 -15.24 -38.79
C GLY A 164 6.12 -16.17 -39.98
N GLY A 165 6.13 -17.49 -39.73
CA GLY A 165 6.31 -18.52 -40.75
C GLY A 165 6.09 -19.96 -40.31
N TRP A 166 5.72 -20.27 -39.06
CA TRP A 166 5.51 -21.67 -38.66
C TRP A 166 4.21 -21.88 -37.87
N GLN A 167 3.15 -22.19 -38.61
CA GLN A 167 2.27 -23.29 -38.23
C GLN A 167 3.13 -24.56 -38.21
N GLY A 168 3.42 -25.09 -37.02
CA GLY A 168 3.96 -26.45 -36.89
C GLY A 168 5.30 -26.53 -36.14
N THR A 169 5.24 -26.69 -34.83
CA THR A 169 6.12 -27.62 -34.11
C THR A 169 5.39 -28.07 -32.86
N TYR A 170 4.50 -29.06 -33.02
CA TYR A 170 4.25 -29.99 -31.94
C TYR A 170 5.51 -30.85 -31.80
N GLN A 171 5.95 -31.06 -30.56
CA GLN A 171 6.86 -32.13 -30.13
C GLN A 171 8.38 -31.85 -30.10
N ARG A 172 8.87 -31.41 -28.93
CA ARG A 172 10.10 -31.85 -28.23
C ARG A 172 10.33 -30.91 -27.04
N GLY A 173 10.55 -31.31 -25.80
CA GLY A 173 10.75 -32.60 -25.16
C GLY A 173 10.92 -32.31 -23.66
N TYR A 174 10.51 -33.27 -22.84
CA TYR A 174 10.64 -33.26 -21.39
C TYR A 174 12.13 -33.32 -20.99
N SER A 175 12.59 -32.41 -20.11
CA SER A 175 13.76 -32.66 -19.25
C SER A 175 13.76 -31.69 -18.07
N GLY A 176 13.68 -32.23 -16.86
CA GLY A 176 13.68 -31.48 -15.61
C GLY A 176 15.05 -30.95 -15.19
N GLY A 177 15.04 -30.19 -14.10
CA GLY A 177 16.24 -29.72 -13.40
C GLY A 177 15.88 -28.78 -12.25
N TYR A 178 15.95 -29.31 -11.02
CA TYR A 178 15.88 -28.52 -9.79
C TYR A 178 17.13 -27.63 -9.66
N GLY A 179 16.90 -26.36 -9.35
CA GLY A 179 17.91 -25.43 -8.83
C GLY A 179 18.63 -24.58 -9.88
N SER A 180 18.37 -23.28 -9.89
CA SER A 180 19.45 -22.30 -9.67
C SER A 180 18.90 -20.89 -9.50
N GLN A 181 19.51 -20.24 -8.52
CA GLN A 181 19.41 -18.87 -8.06
C GLN A 181 19.82 -17.85 -9.15
N GLY A 182 19.02 -16.79 -9.28
CA GLY A 182 19.46 -15.45 -9.69
C GLY A 182 20.01 -15.27 -11.12
N GLY A 183 19.18 -14.69 -12.00
CA GLY A 183 19.67 -14.06 -13.23
C GLY A 183 18.66 -14.11 -14.36
N PHE A 184 17.89 -13.04 -14.56
CA PHE A 184 17.11 -12.82 -15.77
C PHE A 184 18.07 -12.48 -16.92
N GLY A 185 18.66 -13.50 -17.54
CA GLY A 185 19.37 -13.43 -18.81
C GLY A 185 18.49 -13.94 -19.96
N PRO A 186 18.71 -13.49 -21.21
CA PRO A 186 17.87 -13.86 -22.35
C PRO A 186 18.19 -15.29 -22.82
N THR A 187 17.60 -16.29 -22.17
CA THR A 187 17.43 -17.60 -22.79
C THR A 187 16.41 -17.45 -23.92
N GLY A 188 16.80 -17.81 -25.15
CA GLY A 188 15.96 -17.76 -26.37
C GLY A 188 14.75 -18.69 -26.33
N GLY A 189 13.86 -18.46 -25.38
CA GLY A 189 12.61 -19.18 -25.18
C GLY A 189 11.41 -18.36 -25.64
N ASN A 190 10.28 -19.03 -25.77
CA ASN A 190 9.00 -18.42 -26.11
C ASN A 190 8.58 -17.41 -25.00
N PRO A 191 8.44 -16.10 -25.30
CA PRO A 191 8.08 -15.09 -24.30
C PRO A 191 6.69 -15.35 -23.69
N TYR A 192 5.83 -16.12 -24.36
CA TYR A 192 4.55 -16.56 -23.79
C TYR A 192 4.76 -17.56 -22.65
N GLU A 193 5.66 -18.52 -22.79
CA GLU A 193 5.94 -19.48 -21.72
C GLU A 193 6.64 -18.80 -20.53
N GLU A 194 7.59 -17.90 -20.80
CA GLU A 194 8.25 -17.10 -19.76
C GLU A 194 7.24 -16.24 -18.99
N PHE A 195 6.32 -15.58 -19.70
CA PHE A 195 5.27 -14.78 -19.09
C PHE A 195 4.34 -15.64 -18.22
N LYS A 196 3.88 -16.78 -18.75
CA LYS A 196 3.01 -17.71 -18.02
C LYS A 196 3.69 -18.26 -16.77
N GLN A 197 4.96 -18.65 -16.88
CA GLN A 197 5.75 -19.11 -15.73
C GLN A 197 5.85 -18.02 -14.67
N LYS A 198 6.26 -16.80 -15.05
CA LYS A 198 6.37 -15.68 -14.11
C LYS A 198 5.03 -15.34 -13.44
N TYR A 199 3.93 -15.45 -14.18
CA TYR A 199 2.58 -15.25 -13.64
C TYR A 199 2.25 -16.30 -12.57
N ARG A 200 2.46 -17.58 -12.87
CA ARG A 200 2.25 -18.68 -11.91
C ARG A 200 3.11 -18.52 -10.66
N GLU A 201 4.41 -18.27 -10.83
CA GLU A 201 5.32 -18.02 -9.71
C GLU A 201 4.86 -16.83 -8.85
N SER A 202 4.38 -15.75 -9.47
CA SER A 202 3.85 -14.60 -8.74
C SER A 202 2.58 -14.95 -7.95
N CYS A 203 1.68 -15.75 -8.53
CA CYS A 203 0.50 -16.25 -7.84
C CYS A 203 0.85 -17.17 -6.67
N GLU A 204 1.83 -18.07 -6.84
CA GLU A 204 2.36 -18.93 -5.77
C GLU A 204 3.01 -18.12 -4.65
N ILE A 205 3.85 -17.13 -4.99
CA ILE A 205 4.47 -16.20 -4.03
C ILE A 205 3.41 -15.46 -3.23
N LEU A 206 2.27 -15.09 -3.83
CA LEU A 206 1.14 -14.48 -3.12
C LEU A 206 0.18 -15.49 -2.47
N GLY A 207 0.24 -16.76 -2.86
CA GLY A 207 -0.65 -17.82 -2.38
C GLY A 207 -2.09 -17.66 -2.88
N VAL A 208 -2.26 -17.25 -4.13
CA VAL A 208 -3.56 -17.05 -4.79
C VAL A 208 -3.70 -17.98 -6.00
N SER A 209 -4.94 -18.25 -6.40
CA SER A 209 -5.21 -18.96 -7.67
C SER A 209 -4.75 -18.12 -8.87
N GLU A 210 -4.38 -18.78 -9.97
CA GLU A 210 -4.07 -18.14 -11.25
C GLU A 210 -5.28 -17.36 -11.82
N GLU A 211 -6.49 -17.78 -11.45
CA GLU A 211 -7.77 -17.13 -11.81
C GLU A 211 -8.20 -16.06 -10.80
N ALA A 212 -7.33 -15.70 -9.84
CA ALA A 212 -7.68 -14.71 -8.83
C ALA A 212 -7.90 -13.32 -9.44
N ASP A 213 -8.96 -12.65 -9.01
CA ASP A 213 -9.21 -11.26 -9.35
C ASP A 213 -8.25 -10.30 -8.62
N GLN A 214 -8.17 -9.07 -9.12
CA GLN A 214 -7.32 -8.03 -8.54
C GLN A 214 -7.62 -7.79 -7.05
N TYR A 215 -8.88 -7.98 -6.64
CA TYR A 215 -9.30 -7.85 -5.24
C TYR A 215 -8.67 -8.92 -4.35
N ARG A 216 -8.72 -10.20 -4.74
CA ARG A 216 -8.09 -11.31 -4.00
C ARG A 216 -6.58 -11.17 -3.95
N ILE A 217 -5.95 -10.78 -5.06
CA ILE A 217 -4.50 -10.49 -5.13
C ILE A 217 -4.12 -9.41 -4.12
N LYS A 218 -4.87 -8.30 -4.09
CA LYS A 218 -4.65 -7.20 -3.14
C LYS A 218 -4.85 -7.62 -1.69
N LEU A 219 -5.82 -8.49 -1.41
CA LEU A 219 -6.07 -9.02 -0.08
C LEU A 219 -4.93 -9.93 0.40
N ALA A 220 -4.49 -10.85 -0.47
CA ALA A 220 -3.38 -11.76 -0.20
C ALA A 220 -2.07 -11.01 0.03
N TYR A 221 -1.77 -10.02 -0.81
CA TYR A 221 -0.64 -9.11 -0.63
C TYR A 221 -0.67 -8.44 0.74
N ARG A 222 -1.80 -7.84 1.14
CA ARG A 222 -1.93 -7.19 2.45
C ARG A 222 -1.70 -8.14 3.63
N LYS A 223 -2.13 -9.40 3.50
CA LYS A 223 -1.90 -10.43 4.52
C LYS A 223 -0.41 -10.76 4.63
N LYS A 224 0.22 -11.11 3.51
CA LYS A 224 1.65 -11.46 3.46
C LYS A 224 2.58 -10.30 3.82
N ALA A 225 2.25 -9.09 3.38
CA ALA A 225 3.01 -7.88 3.70
C ALA A 225 3.06 -7.60 5.21
N LYS A 226 1.98 -7.90 5.96
CA LYS A 226 1.97 -7.78 7.43
C LYS A 226 2.80 -8.87 8.11
N GLU A 227 2.78 -10.08 7.57
CA GLU A 227 3.48 -11.25 8.12
C GLU A 227 5.00 -11.20 7.89
N PHE A 228 5.41 -10.68 6.73
CA PHE A 228 6.81 -10.60 6.31
C PHE A 228 7.38 -9.18 6.37
N HIS A 229 6.71 -8.23 7.03
CA HIS A 229 7.25 -6.88 7.17
C HIS A 229 8.57 -6.93 7.96
N PRO A 230 9.67 -6.31 7.49
CA PRO A 230 10.98 -6.37 8.16
C PRO A 230 10.95 -5.79 9.59
N ASP A 231 10.04 -4.86 9.87
CA ASP A 231 9.88 -4.30 11.23
C ASP A 231 9.21 -5.28 12.21
N VAL A 232 8.43 -6.25 11.71
CA VAL A 232 7.68 -7.21 12.53
C VAL A 232 8.38 -8.57 12.56
N ASN A 233 8.97 -8.97 11.44
CA ASN A 233 9.63 -10.26 11.27
C ASN A 233 11.15 -10.08 11.25
N LYS A 234 11.81 -10.62 12.28
CA LYS A 234 13.27 -10.53 12.49
C LYS A 234 14.07 -11.60 11.74
N ASP A 235 13.44 -12.43 10.90
CA ASP A 235 14.13 -13.39 10.05
C ASP A 235 15.11 -12.63 9.11
N PRO A 236 16.40 -13.02 9.04
CA PRO A 236 17.36 -12.41 8.11
C PRO A 236 16.92 -12.50 6.63
N GLN A 237 16.03 -13.44 6.29
CA GLN A 237 15.45 -13.55 4.95
C GLN A 237 14.16 -12.74 4.75
N ALA A 238 13.61 -12.11 5.79
CA ALA A 238 12.35 -11.35 5.71
C ALA A 238 12.41 -10.27 4.64
N THR A 239 13.52 -9.54 4.54
CA THR A 239 13.73 -8.50 3.50
C THR A 239 13.65 -9.07 2.09
N GLN A 240 14.30 -10.20 1.83
CA GLN A 240 14.27 -10.84 0.51
C GLN A 240 12.88 -11.40 0.17
N LYS A 241 12.22 -12.03 1.14
CA LYS A 241 10.84 -12.54 0.99
C LYS A 241 9.86 -11.40 0.72
N PHE A 242 9.98 -10.29 1.45
CA PHE A 242 9.16 -9.10 1.28
C PHE A 242 9.37 -8.44 -0.09
N GLN A 243 10.62 -8.36 -0.57
CA GLN A 243 10.93 -7.90 -1.92
C GLN A 243 10.23 -8.76 -2.98
N LYS A 244 10.33 -10.10 -2.88
CA LYS A 244 9.64 -11.02 -3.80
C LYS A 244 8.11 -10.86 -3.76
N ILE A 245 7.52 -10.67 -2.57
CA ILE A 245 6.09 -10.42 -2.41
C ILE A 245 5.67 -9.12 -3.11
N ASN A 246 6.46 -8.05 -2.96
CA ASN A 246 6.21 -6.77 -3.63
C ASN A 246 6.32 -6.92 -5.15
N GLU A 247 7.38 -7.57 -5.64
CA GLU A 247 7.59 -7.81 -7.07
C GLU A 247 6.44 -8.63 -7.68
N ALA A 248 5.99 -9.69 -7.00
CA ALA A 248 4.86 -10.50 -7.42
C ALA A 248 3.56 -9.69 -7.49
N TYR A 249 3.29 -8.85 -6.48
CA TYR A 249 2.11 -7.97 -6.48
C TYR A 249 2.17 -6.89 -7.57
N GLU A 250 3.35 -6.32 -7.83
CA GLU A 250 3.54 -5.35 -8.92
C GLU A 250 3.34 -5.99 -10.30
N PHE A 251 3.80 -7.23 -10.47
CA PHE A 251 3.65 -7.97 -11.71
C PHE A 251 2.19 -8.40 -11.95
N LEU A 252 1.47 -8.82 -10.90
CA LEU A 252 0.06 -9.20 -10.96
C LEU A 252 -0.88 -7.98 -10.98
N ASN A 253 -0.64 -7.10 -11.95
CA ASN A 253 -1.52 -5.98 -12.29
C ASN A 253 -2.61 -6.40 -13.27
N GLU A 254 -3.60 -5.52 -13.44
CA GLU A 254 -4.77 -5.76 -14.28
C GLU A 254 -4.39 -6.09 -15.74
N ASP A 255 -3.45 -5.36 -16.33
CA ASP A 255 -2.98 -5.60 -17.70
C ASP A 255 -2.40 -7.02 -17.88
N ASN A 256 -1.62 -7.48 -16.90
CA ASN A 256 -0.97 -8.79 -16.93
C ASN A 256 -1.95 -9.94 -16.63
N ILE A 257 -2.93 -9.73 -15.75
CA ILE A 257 -4.02 -10.69 -15.50
C ILE A 257 -4.83 -10.87 -16.79
N GLN A 258 -5.27 -9.77 -17.41
CA GLN A 258 -5.99 -9.82 -18.69
C GLN A 258 -5.14 -10.43 -19.82
N ARG A 259 -3.83 -10.19 -19.81
CA ARG A 259 -2.90 -10.80 -20.76
C ARG A 259 -2.81 -12.32 -20.55
N TYR A 260 -2.67 -12.79 -19.32
CA TYR A 260 -2.64 -14.22 -19.00
C TYR A 260 -3.93 -14.93 -19.42
N GLN A 261 -5.08 -14.32 -19.13
CA GLN A 261 -6.39 -14.85 -19.51
C GLN A 261 -6.59 -14.95 -21.02
N ARG A 262 -6.00 -14.04 -21.81
CA ARG A 262 -6.03 -14.12 -23.29
C ARG A 262 -5.09 -15.16 -23.88
N MET A 263 -4.14 -15.67 -23.09
CA MET A 263 -3.15 -16.67 -23.50
C MET A 263 -3.55 -18.10 -23.12
N GLN A 264 -4.61 -18.28 -22.32
CA GLN A 264 -5.24 -19.56 -22.03
C GLN A 264 -6.17 -19.96 -23.18
#